data_AF-L8TMX0-F1
#
_entry.id   AF-L8TMX0-F1
#
_cell.length_a   1.000
_cell.length_b   1.000
_cell.length_c   1.000
_cell.angle_alpha   90.00
_cell.angle_beta   90.00
_cell.angle_gamma   90.00
#
_symmetry.space_group_name_H-M   'P 1'
#
loop_
_entity.id
_entity.type
_entity.pdbx_description
1 polymer ?
#
loop_
_entity_poly.entity_id
_entity_poly.type
_entity_poly.pdbx_seq_one_letter_code
_entity_poly.pdbx_strand_id
1 'polypeptide(L)'
;MAGVRRQAPDPEWVQMYRQGVPVSRIAVLSGAAEATVRYHLQIAARSEPSLRGEHARAVQPVPKKQDERGLKNVADIVALYRTEGRLPSSKSASMRERSLESWLAAKRQQSQNGTLSPAYRDGLREIPGWDTPRRQKEQREELWNQRFTELLDFRAAGNDWPLHKEAPSEQERLLGVWLHSQRITYRDGTLRQDREARLNTELPGWRRGRRPGRRPHPAAGAG
;
A
#
# COMPACT_ATOMS: atom_id res chain seq x y z
N MET A 1 59.34 0.48 13.41
CA MET A 1 58.60 1.50 14.17
C MET A 1 57.92 0.79 15.34
N ALA A 2 58.47 0.91 16.55
CA ALA A 2 57.97 0.22 17.74
C ALA A 2 56.57 0.72 18.09
N GLY A 3 55.57 -0.15 18.01
CA GLY A 3 54.19 0.20 18.33
C GLY A 3 54.06 0.48 19.82
N VAL A 4 53.63 1.71 20.16
CA VAL A 4 53.19 2.07 21.50
C VAL A 4 52.15 1.02 21.94
N ARG A 5 52.45 0.26 23.00
CA ARG A 5 51.50 -0.68 23.59
C ARG A 5 50.32 0.13 24.16
N ARG A 6 49.26 0.26 23.38
CA ARG A 6 47.99 0.84 23.85
C ARG A 6 47.45 -0.05 24.95
N GLN A 7 47.24 0.52 26.13
CA GLN A 7 46.56 -0.17 27.22
C GLN A 7 45.10 -0.40 26.82
N ALA A 8 44.55 -1.58 27.12
CA ALA A 8 43.15 -1.88 26.87
C ALA A 8 42.32 -1.52 28.12
N PRO A 9 41.22 -0.77 28.00
CA PRO A 9 40.63 -0.23 26.76
C PRO A 9 41.33 1.04 26.27
N ASP A 10 41.28 1.27 24.95
CA ASP A 10 41.82 2.50 24.36
C ASP A 10 40.80 3.63 24.55
N PRO A 11 41.13 4.72 25.25
CA PRO A 11 40.16 5.75 25.61
C PRO A 11 39.63 6.52 24.39
N GLU A 12 40.41 6.66 23.32
CA GLU A 12 40.00 7.35 22.10
C GLU A 12 38.93 6.52 21.37
N TRP A 13 39.11 5.20 21.29
CA TRP A 13 38.14 4.30 20.66
C TRP A 13 36.83 4.22 21.44
N VAL A 14 36.91 4.23 22.77
CA VAL A 14 35.72 4.28 23.64
C VAL A 14 34.95 5.57 23.41
N GLN A 15 35.63 6.71 23.32
CA GLN A 15 34.99 7.99 23.08
C GLN A 15 34.35 8.08 21.68
N MET A 16 35.03 7.60 20.63
CA MET A 16 34.44 7.52 19.29
C MET A 16 33.20 6.63 19.27
N TYR A 17 33.25 5.47 19.93
CA TYR A 17 32.12 4.56 20.01
C TYR A 17 30.94 5.17 20.77
N ARG A 18 31.21 5.85 21.90
CA ARG A 18 30.21 6.61 22.68
C ARG A 18 29.51 7.68 21.83
N GLN A 19 30.23 8.31 20.90
CA GLN A 19 29.68 9.31 19.97
C GLN A 19 28.93 8.69 18.77
N GLY A 20 28.71 7.38 18.76
CA GLY A 20 27.92 6.70 17.72
C GLY A 20 28.73 6.26 16.50
N VAL A 21 30.07 6.40 16.51
CA VAL A 21 30.91 5.92 15.40
C VAL A 21 30.94 4.38 15.43
N PRO A 22 30.59 3.68 14.34
CA PRO A 22 30.60 2.22 14.32
C PRO A 22 32.02 1.66 14.36
N VAL A 23 32.17 0.45 14.92
CA VAL A 23 33.46 -0.25 15.11
C VAL A 23 34.29 -0.32 13.83
N SER A 24 33.65 -0.61 12.69
CA SER A 24 34.31 -0.66 11.39
C SER A 24 34.92 0.69 10.99
N ARG A 25 34.26 1.80 11.32
CA ARG A 25 34.76 3.15 11.03
C ARG A 25 35.89 3.54 11.99
N ILE A 26 35.80 3.18 13.27
CA ILE A 26 36.88 3.37 14.25
C ILE A 26 38.15 2.62 13.82
N ALA A 27 38.00 1.37 13.36
CA ALA A 27 39.09 0.55 12.84
C ALA A 27 39.80 1.24 11.65
N VAL A 28 39.02 1.74 10.68
CA VAL A 28 39.56 2.48 9.53
C VAL A 28 40.27 3.77 9.96
N LEU A 29 39.63 4.59 10.81
CA LEU A 29 40.20 5.87 11.27
C LEU A 29 41.49 5.69 12.08
N SER A 30 41.57 4.59 12.83
CA SER A 30 42.68 4.32 13.74
C SER A 30 43.78 3.44 13.13
N GLY A 31 43.60 2.98 11.88
CA GLY A 31 44.50 2.01 11.23
C GLY A 31 44.63 0.68 12.00
N ALA A 32 43.60 0.29 12.74
CA ALA A 32 43.60 -0.88 13.61
C ALA A 32 42.69 -1.99 13.05
N ALA A 33 42.97 -3.25 13.40
CA ALA A 33 42.08 -4.35 13.03
C ALA A 33 40.73 -4.24 13.77
N GLU A 34 39.63 -4.51 13.08
CA GLU A 34 38.27 -4.41 13.65
C GLU A 34 38.08 -5.35 14.85
N ALA A 35 38.68 -6.53 14.83
CA ALA A 35 38.69 -7.47 15.95
C ALA A 35 39.36 -6.87 17.20
N THR A 36 40.46 -6.12 17.02
CA THR A 36 41.16 -5.43 18.12
C THR A 36 40.30 -4.32 18.70
N VAL A 37 39.64 -3.52 17.86
CA VAL A 37 38.70 -2.49 18.33
C VAL A 37 37.54 -3.12 19.11
N ARG A 38 36.95 -4.22 18.62
CA ARG A 38 35.91 -4.97 19.35
C ARG A 38 36.38 -5.42 20.73
N TYR A 39 37.60 -5.94 20.83
CA TYR A 39 38.18 -6.39 22.09
C TYR A 39 38.30 -5.25 23.11
N HIS A 40 38.84 -4.09 22.70
CA HIS A 40 38.94 -2.92 23.58
C HIS A 40 37.57 -2.42 24.03
N LEU A 41 36.58 -2.36 23.12
CA LEU A 41 35.22 -1.94 23.46
C LEU A 41 34.50 -2.95 24.36
N GLN A 42 34.80 -4.25 24.22
CA GLN A 42 34.26 -5.28 25.11
C GLN A 42 34.79 -5.12 26.54
N ILE A 43 36.08 -4.81 26.70
CA ILE A 43 36.67 -4.51 28.02
C ILE A 43 36.06 -3.24 28.60
N ALA A 44 35.94 -2.18 27.80
CA ALA A 44 35.31 -0.93 28.22
C ALA A 44 33.86 -1.15 28.68
N ALA A 45 33.07 -1.89 27.90
CA ALA A 45 31.67 -2.19 28.23
C ALA A 45 31.49 -3.07 29.48
N ARG A 46 32.52 -3.80 29.93
CA ARG A 46 32.50 -4.52 31.22
C ARG A 46 32.66 -3.57 32.40
N SER A 47 33.47 -2.52 32.24
CA SER A 47 33.71 -1.51 33.29
C SER A 47 32.62 -0.44 33.29
N GLU A 48 32.07 -0.13 32.11
CA GLU A 48 31.03 0.87 31.89
C GLU A 48 29.85 0.26 31.12
N PRO A 49 28.86 -0.35 31.81
CA PRO A 49 27.72 -0.98 31.15
C PRO A 49 26.85 -0.04 30.30
N SER A 50 26.86 1.28 30.58
CA SER A 50 26.08 2.28 29.84
C SER A 50 26.62 2.56 28.43
N LEU A 51 27.88 2.24 28.15
CA LEU A 51 28.57 2.57 26.90
C LEU A 51 27.81 2.11 25.65
N ARG A 52 27.22 0.91 25.69
CA ARG A 52 26.43 0.37 24.57
C ARG A 52 25.12 1.15 24.37
N GLY A 53 24.50 1.59 25.46
CA GLY A 53 23.28 2.40 25.42
C GLY A 53 23.55 3.82 24.93
N GLU A 54 24.66 4.42 25.34
CA GLU A 54 25.13 5.72 24.84
C GLU A 54 25.44 5.66 23.34
N HIS A 55 26.17 4.64 22.90
CA HIS A 55 26.38 4.37 21.47
C HIS A 55 25.04 4.26 20.74
N ALA A 56 24.11 3.45 21.23
CA ALA A 56 22.80 3.27 20.59
C ALA A 56 21.99 4.58 20.49
N ARG A 57 22.11 5.48 21.48
CA ARG A 57 21.47 6.81 21.46
C ARG A 57 22.19 7.80 20.53
N ALA A 58 23.50 7.68 20.41
CA ALA A 58 24.34 8.57 19.60
C ALA A 58 24.41 8.15 18.13
N VAL A 59 24.14 6.88 17.81
CA VAL A 59 23.91 6.42 16.43
C VAL A 59 22.65 7.12 15.93
N GLN A 60 22.86 8.27 15.29
CA GLN A 60 21.88 8.86 14.38
C GLN A 60 21.54 7.77 13.36
N PRO A 61 20.26 7.39 13.18
CA PRO A 61 19.90 6.48 12.10
C PRO A 61 20.35 7.14 10.81
N VAL A 62 21.44 6.64 10.23
CA VAL A 62 21.92 7.12 8.93
C VAL A 62 20.74 6.97 8.00
N PRO A 63 20.15 8.06 7.47
CA PRO A 63 19.06 7.92 6.53
C PRO A 63 19.62 7.08 5.39
N LYS A 64 19.02 5.89 5.17
CA LYS A 64 19.38 5.02 4.04
C LYS A 64 19.50 5.93 2.83
N LYS A 65 20.67 5.94 2.16
CA LYS A 65 20.97 6.72 0.94
C LYS A 65 19.65 6.98 0.23
N GLN A 66 19.21 8.24 0.21
CA GLN A 66 17.97 8.61 -0.46
C GLN A 66 18.05 8.02 -1.87
N ASP A 67 17.15 7.09 -2.17
CA ASP A 67 17.14 6.40 -3.45
C ASP A 67 16.86 7.47 -4.50
N GLU A 68 17.84 7.86 -5.31
CA GLU A 68 17.70 8.85 -6.39
C GLU A 68 16.48 8.53 -7.26
N ARG A 69 16.21 7.23 -7.42
CA ARG A 69 15.03 6.69 -8.10
C ARG A 69 13.73 7.04 -7.38
N GLY A 70 13.72 7.04 -6.05
CA GLY A 70 12.58 7.43 -5.22
C GLY A 70 12.28 8.93 -5.35
N LEU A 71 13.29 9.79 -5.37
CA LEU A 71 13.12 11.22 -5.60
C LEU A 71 12.62 11.51 -7.02
N LYS A 72 13.13 10.77 -8.01
CA LYS A 72 12.61 10.82 -9.39
C LYS A 72 11.14 10.41 -9.47
N ASN A 73 10.73 9.37 -8.73
CA ASN A 73 9.33 8.98 -8.68
C ASN A 73 8.45 10.09 -8.08
N VAL A 74 8.90 10.80 -7.05
CA VAL A 74 8.18 11.97 -6.51
C VAL A 74 8.03 13.03 -7.59
N ALA A 75 9.12 13.41 -8.26
CA ALA A 75 9.11 14.44 -9.29
C ALA A 75 8.15 14.08 -10.45
N ASP A 76 8.19 12.84 -10.93
CA ASP A 76 7.29 12.38 -12.00
C ASP A 76 5.80 12.42 -11.56
N ILE A 77 5.50 12.08 -10.31
CA ILE A 77 4.13 12.12 -9.77
C ILE A 77 3.64 13.57 -9.64
N VAL A 78 4.48 14.46 -9.13
CA VAL A 78 4.17 15.90 -9.02
C VAL A 78 3.99 16.51 -10.40
N ALA A 79 4.85 16.18 -11.37
CA ALA A 79 4.73 16.65 -12.74
C ALA A 79 3.39 16.20 -13.36
N LEU A 80 3.04 14.92 -13.24
CA LEU A 80 1.77 14.38 -13.73
C LEU A 80 0.57 15.07 -13.07
N TYR A 81 0.65 15.33 -11.76
CA TYR A 81 -0.41 16.06 -11.06
C TYR A 81 -0.54 17.51 -11.54
N ARG A 82 0.57 18.21 -11.79
CA ARG A 82 0.56 19.58 -12.33
C ARG A 82 0.02 19.64 -13.75
N THR A 83 0.31 18.64 -14.59
CA THR A 83 -0.12 18.63 -16.00
C THR A 83 -1.54 18.13 -16.19
N GLU A 84 -1.95 17.09 -15.46
CA GLU A 84 -3.23 16.40 -15.67
C GLU A 84 -4.23 16.60 -14.51
N GLY A 85 -3.82 17.22 -13.41
CA GLY A 85 -4.68 17.45 -12.23
C GLY A 85 -5.06 16.17 -11.47
N ARG A 86 -4.44 15.04 -11.79
CA ARG A 86 -4.78 13.71 -11.24
C ARG A 86 -3.56 12.95 -10.73
N LEU A 87 -3.80 11.89 -9.99
CA LEU A 87 -2.74 10.97 -9.55
C LEU A 87 -2.52 9.85 -10.59
N PRO A 88 -1.35 9.17 -10.55
CA PRO A 88 -1.09 8.01 -11.38
C PRO A 88 -2.14 6.91 -11.17
N SER A 89 -2.52 6.25 -12.27
CA SER A 89 -3.53 5.19 -12.27
C SER A 89 -2.94 3.84 -12.63
N SER A 90 -3.35 2.80 -11.90
CA SER A 90 -3.05 1.40 -12.23
C SER A 90 -3.70 0.92 -13.53
N LYS A 91 -4.69 1.66 -14.03
CA LYS A 91 -5.39 1.38 -15.30
C LYS A 91 -4.81 2.14 -16.50
N SER A 92 -3.74 2.91 -16.30
CA SER A 92 -3.09 3.63 -17.40
C SER A 92 -2.46 2.67 -18.40
N ALA A 93 -2.50 3.03 -19.70
CA ALA A 93 -1.78 2.32 -20.75
C ALA A 93 -0.25 2.33 -20.50
N SER A 94 0.25 3.42 -19.90
CA SER A 94 1.68 3.59 -19.61
C SER A 94 2.16 2.63 -18.51
N MET A 95 3.17 1.82 -18.82
CA MET A 95 3.85 0.99 -17.82
C MET A 95 4.52 1.84 -16.72
N ARG A 96 5.02 3.03 -17.09
CA ARG A 96 5.64 3.95 -16.13
C ARG A 96 4.61 4.47 -15.13
N GLU A 97 3.44 4.89 -15.61
CA GLU A 97 2.38 5.42 -14.74
C GLU A 97 1.86 4.35 -13.78
N ARG A 98 1.66 3.11 -14.26
CA ARG A 98 1.28 1.97 -13.39
C ARG A 98 2.33 1.71 -12.31
N SER A 99 3.61 1.81 -12.67
CA SER A 99 4.72 1.67 -11.71
C SER A 99 4.74 2.79 -10.66
N LEU A 100 4.42 4.03 -11.07
CA LEU A 100 4.29 5.17 -10.16
C LEU A 100 3.10 5.01 -9.22
N GLU A 101 1.98 4.45 -9.68
CA GLU A 101 0.82 4.15 -8.84
C GLU A 101 1.17 3.13 -7.75
N SER A 102 1.81 2.02 -8.12
CA SER A 102 2.22 0.99 -7.18
C SER A 102 3.25 1.51 -6.16
N TRP A 103 4.20 2.33 -6.62
CA TRP A 103 5.16 2.99 -5.73
C TRP A 103 4.47 3.97 -4.77
N LEU A 104 3.54 4.79 -5.26
CA LEU A 104 2.76 5.73 -4.45
C LEU A 104 1.91 4.99 -3.41
N ALA A 105 1.31 3.85 -3.77
CA ALA A 105 0.58 2.99 -2.84
C ALA A 105 1.47 2.51 -1.67
N ALA A 106 2.70 2.09 -1.96
CA ALA A 106 3.65 1.72 -0.91
C ALA A 106 4.02 2.92 0.00
N LYS A 107 4.16 4.13 -0.57
CA LYS A 107 4.43 5.35 0.23
C LYS A 107 3.25 5.78 1.09
N ARG A 108 2.01 5.59 0.63
CA ARG A 108 0.80 5.78 1.45
C ARG A 108 0.81 4.89 2.68
N GLN A 109 1.15 3.61 2.51
CA GLN A 109 1.27 2.64 3.61
C GLN A 109 2.39 3.04 4.59
N GLN A 110 3.55 3.46 4.09
CA GLN A 110 4.62 3.98 4.95
C GLN A 110 4.20 5.25 5.72
N SER A 111 3.40 6.13 5.10
CA SER A 111 2.87 7.32 5.76
C SER A 111 1.93 6.95 6.91
N GLN A 112 1.00 6.02 6.67
CA GLN A 112 0.06 5.52 7.68
C GLN A 112 0.77 4.82 8.84
N ASN A 113 1.86 4.11 8.55
CA ASN A 113 2.67 3.43 9.56
C ASN A 113 3.67 4.37 10.26
N GLY A 114 3.70 5.66 9.92
CA GLY A 114 4.62 6.65 10.50
C GLY A 114 6.10 6.45 10.11
N THR A 115 6.40 5.55 9.19
CA THR A 115 7.78 5.18 8.78
C THR A 115 8.26 5.90 7.53
N LEU A 116 7.42 6.76 6.93
CA LEU A 116 7.78 7.53 5.75
C LEU A 116 8.87 8.57 6.07
N SER A 117 9.94 8.54 5.26
CA SER A 117 11.00 9.54 5.32
C SER A 117 10.47 10.97 5.08
N PRO A 118 10.93 11.97 5.86
CA PRO A 118 10.56 13.38 5.68
C PRO A 118 10.74 13.86 4.23
N ALA A 119 11.82 13.47 3.55
CA ALA A 119 12.10 13.90 2.18
C ALA A 119 10.98 13.52 1.19
N TYR A 120 10.40 12.31 1.31
CA TYR A 120 9.28 11.90 0.48
C TYR A 120 7.97 12.58 0.88
N ARG A 121 7.77 12.80 2.19
CA ARG A 121 6.60 13.52 2.70
C ARG A 121 6.58 14.96 2.20
N ASP A 122 7.71 15.64 2.26
CA ASP A 122 7.85 17.03 1.82
C ASP A 122 7.74 17.13 0.30
N GLY A 123 8.35 16.21 -0.44
CA GLY A 123 8.25 16.19 -1.89
C GLY A 123 6.84 15.89 -2.43
N LEU A 124 6.01 15.15 -1.69
CA LEU A 124 4.62 14.86 -2.07
C LEU A 124 3.61 15.86 -1.49
N ARG A 125 4.05 16.79 -0.63
CA ARG A 125 3.18 17.76 0.07
C ARG A 125 2.32 18.59 -0.88
N GLU A 126 2.82 18.86 -2.07
CA GLU A 126 2.13 19.66 -3.08
C GLU A 126 0.82 19.02 -3.57
N ILE A 127 0.67 17.71 -3.44
CA ILE A 127 -0.48 16.99 -3.97
C ILE A 127 -1.52 16.79 -2.86
N PRO A 128 -2.64 17.51 -2.85
CA PRO A 128 -3.63 17.41 -1.77
C PRO A 128 -4.22 16.01 -1.70
N GLY A 129 -4.18 15.40 -0.50
CA GLY A 129 -4.75 14.09 -0.24
C GLY A 129 -4.02 12.92 -0.94
N TRP A 130 -2.76 13.10 -1.34
CA TRP A 130 -1.96 12.03 -1.95
C TRP A 130 -1.84 10.79 -1.07
N ASP A 131 -1.82 10.98 0.24
CA ASP A 131 -1.66 9.95 1.26
C ASP A 131 -2.98 9.26 1.65
N THR A 132 -4.10 9.77 1.13
CA THR A 132 -5.41 9.48 1.68
C THR A 132 -6.04 8.24 1.02
N PRO A 133 -6.22 7.11 1.75
CA PRO A 133 -7.00 5.96 1.28
C PRO A 133 -8.51 6.25 1.29
N ARG A 134 -8.93 7.30 2.00
CA ARG A 134 -10.32 7.72 2.20
C ARG A 134 -11.02 8.06 0.88
N ARG A 135 -10.38 8.80 -0.02
CA ARG A 135 -10.98 9.16 -1.33
C ARG A 135 -11.22 7.95 -2.23
N GLN A 136 -10.37 6.92 -2.17
CA GLN A 136 -10.57 5.66 -2.89
C GLN A 136 -11.65 4.79 -2.23
N LYS A 137 -11.76 4.82 -0.90
CA LYS A 137 -12.88 4.19 -0.18
C LYS A 137 -14.20 4.88 -0.53
N GLU A 138 -14.24 6.21 -0.48
CA GLU A 138 -15.39 7.05 -0.85
C GLU A 138 -15.78 6.83 -2.31
N GLN A 139 -14.84 6.83 -3.26
CA GLN A 139 -15.14 6.51 -4.66
C GLN A 139 -15.68 5.08 -4.86
N ARG A 140 -15.17 4.10 -4.10
CA ARG A 140 -15.71 2.72 -4.13
C ARG A 140 -17.09 2.61 -3.49
N GLU A 141 -17.38 3.45 -2.51
CA GLU A 141 -18.72 3.55 -1.92
C GLU A 141 -19.67 4.27 -2.87
N GLU A 142 -19.24 5.36 -3.50
CA GLU A 142 -20.02 6.09 -4.51
C GLU A 142 -20.35 5.20 -5.71
N LEU A 143 -19.38 4.51 -6.28
CA LEU A 143 -19.61 3.55 -7.36
C LEU A 143 -20.54 2.41 -6.94
N TRP A 144 -20.47 1.97 -5.68
CA TRP A 144 -21.38 0.95 -5.17
C TRP A 144 -22.81 1.50 -5.07
N ASN A 145 -22.97 2.71 -4.53
CA ASN A 145 -24.26 3.40 -4.39
C ASN A 145 -24.88 3.70 -5.77
N GLN A 146 -24.07 4.14 -6.73
CA GLN A 146 -24.49 4.37 -8.10
C GLN A 146 -25.03 3.09 -8.74
N ARG A 147 -24.25 1.99 -8.72
CA ARG A 147 -24.69 0.71 -9.31
C ARG A 147 -25.89 0.11 -8.60
N PHE A 148 -25.99 0.30 -7.29
CA PHE A 148 -27.16 -0.08 -6.52
C PHE A 148 -28.41 0.68 -6.96
N THR A 149 -28.31 2.01 -7.14
CA THR A 149 -29.41 2.85 -7.61
C THR A 149 -29.83 2.48 -9.03
N GLU A 150 -28.87 2.32 -9.95
CA GLU A 150 -29.15 1.88 -11.32
C GLU A 150 -29.85 0.50 -11.35
N LEU A 151 -29.51 -0.41 -10.42
CA LEU A 151 -30.18 -1.70 -10.32
C LEU A 151 -31.61 -1.59 -9.77
N LEU A 152 -31.86 -0.66 -8.84
CA LEU A 152 -33.22 -0.36 -8.36
C LEU A 152 -34.07 0.17 -9.50
N ASP A 153 -33.56 1.16 -10.26
CA ASP A 153 -34.26 1.74 -11.40
C ASP A 153 -34.54 0.68 -12.48
N PHE A 154 -33.55 -0.18 -12.76
CA PHE A 154 -33.71 -1.29 -13.71
C PHE A 154 -34.85 -2.23 -13.30
N ARG A 155 -34.94 -2.57 -12.00
CA ARG A 155 -36.02 -3.43 -11.45
C ARG A 155 -37.36 -2.71 -11.38
N ALA A 156 -37.37 -1.43 -11.05
CA ALA A 156 -38.57 -0.60 -11.00
C ALA A 156 -39.19 -0.39 -12.39
N ALA A 157 -38.38 -0.35 -13.45
CA ALA A 157 -38.82 -0.32 -14.85
C ALA A 157 -39.47 -1.64 -15.33
N GLY A 158 -39.66 -2.63 -14.45
CA GLY A 158 -40.31 -3.90 -14.75
C GLY A 158 -39.38 -4.97 -15.34
N ASN A 159 -38.07 -4.71 -15.40
CA ASN A 159 -37.12 -5.69 -15.90
C ASN A 159 -36.88 -6.83 -14.91
N ASP A 160 -36.54 -8.00 -15.45
CA ASP A 160 -36.10 -9.14 -14.64
C ASP A 160 -34.67 -8.91 -14.09
N TRP A 161 -34.07 -9.89 -13.40
CA TRP A 161 -32.70 -9.73 -12.91
C TRP A 161 -31.70 -9.60 -14.08
N PRO A 162 -30.76 -8.63 -14.01
CA PRO A 162 -29.83 -8.38 -15.10
C PRO A 162 -28.89 -9.58 -15.30
N LEU A 163 -28.63 -9.88 -16.57
CA LEU A 163 -27.73 -10.95 -16.96
C LEU A 163 -26.30 -10.43 -17.12
N HIS A 164 -25.30 -11.20 -16.67
CA HIS A 164 -23.89 -10.88 -16.93
C HIS A 164 -23.38 -11.52 -18.24
N LYS A 165 -24.07 -12.53 -18.75
CA LYS A 165 -23.84 -13.21 -20.04
C LYS A 165 -25.05 -12.99 -20.93
N GLU A 166 -24.83 -12.77 -22.23
CA GLU A 166 -25.90 -12.61 -23.23
C GLU A 166 -26.89 -11.47 -22.89
N ALA A 167 -26.39 -10.42 -22.24
CA ALA A 167 -27.21 -9.26 -21.88
C ALA A 167 -27.62 -8.48 -23.14
N PRO A 168 -28.92 -8.14 -23.31
CA PRO A 168 -29.43 -7.31 -24.39
C PRO A 168 -28.76 -5.94 -24.51
N SER A 169 -28.24 -5.40 -23.41
CA SER A 169 -27.57 -4.09 -23.38
C SER A 169 -26.29 -4.12 -22.56
N GLU A 170 -25.38 -3.19 -22.86
CA GLU A 170 -24.17 -3.01 -22.06
C GLU A 170 -24.47 -2.60 -20.63
N GLN A 171 -25.50 -1.77 -20.42
CA GLN A 171 -25.97 -1.38 -19.08
C GLN A 171 -26.42 -2.60 -18.27
N GLU A 172 -27.24 -3.48 -18.86
CA GLU A 172 -27.67 -4.71 -18.20
C GLU A 172 -26.47 -5.63 -17.89
N ARG A 173 -25.53 -5.76 -18.82
CA ARG A 173 -24.29 -6.54 -18.61
C ARG A 173 -23.52 -6.05 -17.40
N LEU A 174 -23.33 -4.73 -17.28
CA LEU A 174 -22.61 -4.11 -16.17
C LEU A 174 -23.30 -4.38 -14.83
N LEU A 175 -24.63 -4.21 -14.78
CA LEU A 175 -25.43 -4.51 -13.57
C LEU A 175 -25.39 -6.00 -13.22
N GLY A 176 -25.43 -6.88 -14.22
CA GLY A 176 -25.32 -8.32 -14.06
C GLY A 176 -23.97 -8.73 -13.46
N VAL A 177 -22.87 -8.17 -13.96
CA VAL A 177 -21.51 -8.40 -13.42
C VAL A 177 -21.43 -7.90 -11.98
N TRP A 178 -21.91 -6.68 -11.71
CA TRP A 178 -21.90 -6.09 -10.37
C TRP A 178 -22.69 -6.94 -9.37
N LEU A 179 -23.88 -7.40 -9.74
CA LEU A 179 -24.74 -8.25 -8.92
C LEU A 179 -24.11 -9.62 -8.68
N HIS A 180 -23.45 -10.18 -9.69
CA HIS A 180 -22.69 -11.42 -9.55
C HIS A 180 -21.55 -11.28 -8.53
N SER A 181 -20.80 -10.18 -8.55
CA SER A 181 -19.78 -9.88 -7.54
C SER A 181 -20.36 -9.75 -6.13
N GLN A 182 -21.56 -9.19 -5.96
CA GLN A 182 -22.22 -9.13 -4.64
C GLN A 182 -22.59 -10.54 -4.14
N ARG A 183 -23.04 -11.44 -5.03
CA ARG A 183 -23.36 -12.83 -4.66
C ARG A 183 -22.12 -13.63 -4.26
N ILE A 184 -21.00 -13.44 -4.97
CA ILE A 184 -19.72 -14.07 -4.63
C ILE A 184 -19.29 -13.63 -3.23
N THR A 185 -19.18 -12.32 -3.01
CA THR A 185 -18.73 -11.78 -1.71
C THR A 185 -19.66 -12.15 -0.54
N TYR A 186 -20.97 -12.27 -0.79
CA TYR A 186 -21.92 -12.81 0.19
C TYR A 186 -21.65 -14.28 0.52
N ARG A 187 -21.48 -15.14 -0.49
CA ARG A 187 -21.17 -16.56 -0.29
C ARG A 187 -19.84 -16.76 0.44
N ASP A 188 -18.87 -15.89 0.16
CA ASP A 188 -17.55 -15.92 0.77
C ASP A 188 -17.55 -15.27 2.17
N GLY A 189 -18.69 -14.76 2.66
CA GLY A 189 -18.82 -14.14 3.98
C GLY A 189 -18.10 -12.79 4.14
N THR A 190 -17.71 -12.16 3.03
CA THR A 190 -16.94 -10.91 3.02
C THR A 190 -17.76 -9.68 2.63
N LEU A 191 -19.04 -9.87 2.31
CA LEU A 191 -19.96 -8.76 2.04
C LEU A 191 -20.18 -7.96 3.34
N ARG A 192 -20.01 -6.63 3.26
CA ARG A 192 -20.26 -5.77 4.41
C ARG A 192 -21.73 -5.82 4.83
N GLN A 193 -21.97 -5.84 6.15
CA GLN A 193 -23.30 -5.95 6.73
C GLN A 193 -24.25 -4.82 6.29
N ASP A 194 -23.75 -3.59 6.15
CA ASP A 194 -24.53 -2.44 5.68
C ASP A 194 -25.03 -2.63 4.23
N ARG A 195 -24.18 -3.18 3.37
CA ARG A 195 -24.53 -3.50 1.97
C ARG A 195 -25.51 -4.65 1.88
N GLU A 196 -25.31 -5.69 2.70
CA GLU A 196 -26.22 -6.82 2.75
C GLU A 196 -27.62 -6.39 3.22
N ALA A 197 -27.71 -5.59 4.29
CA ALA A 197 -28.97 -5.09 4.79
C ALA A 197 -29.74 -4.31 3.70
N ARG A 198 -29.06 -3.38 3.02
CA ARG A 198 -29.66 -2.61 1.91
C ARG A 198 -30.14 -3.51 0.75
N LEU A 199 -29.34 -4.49 0.34
CA LEU A 199 -29.73 -5.43 -0.71
C LEU A 199 -30.92 -6.31 -0.30
N ASN A 200 -30.98 -6.74 0.96
CA ASN A 200 -32.09 -7.55 1.46
C ASN A 200 -33.40 -6.76 1.56
N THR A 201 -33.33 -5.49 1.96
CA THR A 201 -34.51 -4.62 2.10
C THR A 201 -35.05 -4.19 0.75
N GLU A 202 -34.21 -3.63 -0.13
CA GLU A 202 -34.66 -2.98 -1.36
C GLU A 202 -34.76 -3.92 -2.56
N LEU A 203 -34.04 -5.06 -2.54
CA LEU A 203 -33.97 -6.01 -3.65
C LEU A 203 -34.26 -7.45 -3.20
N PRO A 204 -35.46 -7.73 -2.66
CA PRO A 204 -35.80 -9.07 -2.19
C PRO A 204 -35.63 -10.10 -3.33
N GLY A 205 -34.90 -11.18 -3.04
CA GLY A 205 -34.61 -12.24 -4.02
C GLY A 205 -33.35 -12.05 -4.85
N TRP A 206 -32.58 -10.97 -4.65
CA TRP A 206 -31.33 -10.68 -5.37
C TRP A 206 -30.31 -11.82 -5.35
N ARG A 207 -30.36 -12.71 -4.35
CA ARG A 207 -29.48 -13.87 -4.17
C ARG A 207 -29.72 -14.98 -5.21
N ARG A 208 -30.97 -15.18 -5.63
CA ARG A 208 -31.38 -16.31 -6.49
C ARG A 208 -31.27 -15.99 -7.98
N GLY A 209 -31.42 -14.72 -8.34
CA GLY A 209 -31.36 -14.25 -9.72
C GLY A 209 -32.50 -14.73 -10.61
N ARG A 210 -32.37 -14.46 -11.91
CA ARG A 210 -33.31 -14.90 -12.94
C ARG A 210 -33.37 -16.43 -12.92
N ARG A 211 -34.57 -17.00 -12.75
CA ARG A 211 -34.74 -18.46 -12.91
C ARG A 211 -34.43 -18.79 -14.38
N PRO A 212 -33.68 -19.87 -14.68
CA PRO A 212 -33.57 -20.35 -16.05
C PRO A 212 -34.99 -20.56 -16.58
N GLY A 213 -35.36 -19.81 -17.62
CA GLY A 213 -36.58 -20.09 -18.35
C GLY A 213 -36.52 -21.54 -18.79
N ARG A 214 -37.51 -22.34 -18.39
CA ARG A 214 -37.69 -23.69 -18.93
C ARG A 214 -37.72 -23.52 -20.44
N ARG A 215 -36.71 -24.03 -21.15
CA ARG A 215 -36.73 -24.04 -22.62
C ARG A 215 -38.07 -24.67 -23.02
N PRO A 216 -38.88 -24.05 -23.91
CA PRO A 216 -40.04 -24.74 -24.45
C PRO A 216 -39.51 -26.02 -25.08
N HIS A 217 -39.95 -27.16 -24.56
CA HIS A 217 -39.71 -28.42 -25.24
C HIS A 217 -40.41 -28.29 -26.59
N PRO A 218 -39.74 -28.46 -27.75
CA PRO A 218 -40.47 -28.55 -29.00
C PRO A 218 -41.47 -29.69 -28.82
N ALA A 219 -42.75 -29.36 -28.96
CA ALA A 219 -43.82 -30.35 -28.97
C ALA A 219 -43.48 -31.34 -30.09
N ALA A 220 -43.45 -32.63 -29.74
CA ALA A 220 -43.39 -33.68 -30.73
C ALA A 220 -44.63 -33.56 -31.62
N GLY A 221 -44.44 -32.95 -32.80
CA GLY A 221 -45.41 -33.01 -33.88
C GLY A 221 -45.33 -34.39 -34.49
N ALA A 222 -46.24 -35.26 -34.06
CA ALA A 222 -46.70 -36.37 -34.87
C ALA A 222 -47.48 -35.81 -36.07
N GLY A 223 -47.21 -36.35 -37.26
CA GLY A 223 -47.87 -36.01 -38.52
C GLY A 223 -47.00 -36.41 -39.70
#